data_AF-A0A1L8PP98-F1
#
_entry.id   AF-A0A1L8PP98-F1
#
_cell.length_a   1.000
_cell.length_b   1.000
_cell.length_c   1.000
_cell.angle_alpha   90.00
_cell.angle_beta   90.00
_cell.angle_gamma   90.00
#
_symmetry.space_group_name_H-M   'P 1'
#
loop_
_entity.id
_entity.type
_entity.pdbx_description
1 polymer ?
#
loop_
_entity_poly.entity_id
_entity_poly.type
_entity_poly.pdbx_seq_one_letter_code
_entity_poly.pdbx_strand_id
1 'polypeptide(L)'
;MMNKKEIVAQGYRMPKLIFKDLLLSILTLGFKRPHYTKEEAKTFVYLFEDKRIRILEESLSWDRKDVDQKILTSDSEQGEILSKGKFTVGAYVYYLDKKMIKSSENNQLN
;
A
#
# COMPACT_ATOMS: atom_id res chain seq x y z
N MET A 1 -17.47 -9.64 23.56
CA MET A 1 -16.61 -8.56 23.04
C MET A 1 -15.62 -9.20 22.09
N MET A 2 -15.70 -8.92 20.79
CA MET A 2 -14.84 -9.55 19.78
C MET A 2 -13.43 -8.96 19.86
N ASN A 3 -12.44 -9.84 20.05
CA ASN A 3 -11.01 -9.54 19.97
C ASN A 3 -10.71 -8.91 18.61
N LYS A 4 -10.29 -7.64 18.62
CA LYS A 4 -9.96 -6.91 17.40
C LYS A 4 -8.55 -7.30 16.95
N LYS A 5 -8.46 -8.12 15.91
CA LYS A 5 -7.19 -8.55 15.30
C LYS A 5 -6.61 -7.40 14.50
N GLU A 6 -5.65 -6.69 15.07
CA GLU A 6 -4.94 -5.64 14.37
C GLU A 6 -3.83 -6.26 13.52
N ILE A 7 -3.91 -6.05 12.20
CA ILE A 7 -2.90 -6.52 11.25
C ILE A 7 -2.15 -5.30 10.74
N VAL A 8 -0.83 -5.35 10.88
CA VAL A 8 0.09 -4.32 10.42
C VAL A 8 0.98 -4.93 9.34
N ALA A 9 1.11 -4.25 8.21
CA ALA A 9 2.03 -4.64 7.15
C ALA A 9 2.90 -3.46 6.72
N GLN A 10 4.03 -3.74 6.10
CA GLN A 10 4.89 -2.73 5.49
C GLN A 10 5.08 -3.01 4.00
N GLY A 11 5.47 -2.01 3.23
CA GLY A 11 5.86 -2.20 1.84
C GLY A 11 6.07 -0.90 1.08
N TYR A 12 5.84 -0.96 -0.23
CA TYR A 12 6.08 0.15 -1.15
C TYR A 12 4.89 0.38 -2.08
N ARG A 13 4.82 1.57 -2.69
CA ARG A 13 3.83 1.89 -3.73
C ARG A 13 4.50 2.09 -5.08
N MET A 14 3.74 1.87 -6.14
CA MET A 14 4.12 2.25 -7.50
C MET A 14 2.97 2.98 -8.17
N PRO A 15 3.25 3.99 -9.00
CA PRO A 15 2.22 4.57 -9.86
C PRO A 15 1.67 3.48 -10.79
N LYS A 16 0.37 3.54 -11.07
CA LYS A 16 -0.24 2.71 -12.11
C LYS A 16 0.42 3.04 -13.44
N LEU A 17 1.09 2.04 -14.02
CA LEU A 17 1.56 2.15 -15.40
C LEU A 17 0.35 2.11 -16.32
N ILE A 18 -0.08 3.29 -16.79
CA ILE A 18 -1.07 3.38 -17.84
C ILE A 18 -0.37 3.00 -19.13
N PHE A 19 -0.68 1.82 -19.67
CA PHE A 19 -0.03 1.30 -20.88
C PHE A 19 -0.14 2.27 -22.07
N LYS A 20 -1.18 3.12 -22.10
CA LYS A 20 -1.33 4.20 -23.08
C LYS A 20 -0.19 5.23 -23.00
N ASP A 21 0.25 5.60 -21.80
CA ASP A 21 1.35 6.56 -21.60
C ASP A 21 2.70 5.95 -21.97
N LEU A 22 2.87 4.64 -21.75
CA LEU A 22 4.06 3.90 -22.18
C LEU A 22 4.14 3.84 -23.72
N LEU A 23 3.04 3.45 -24.37
CA LEU A 23 2.94 3.40 -25.84
C LEU A 23 3.14 4.78 -26.46
N LEU A 24 2.53 5.81 -25.86
CA LEU A 24 2.70 7.19 -26.30
C LEU A 24 4.17 7.59 -26.15
N SER A 25 4.83 7.30 -25.03
CA SER A 25 6.25 7.64 -24.83
C SER A 25 7.21 6.94 -25.80
N ILE A 26 6.87 5.71 -26.23
CA ILE A 26 7.63 4.97 -27.25
C ILE A 26 7.38 5.56 -28.64
N LEU A 27 6.14 5.92 -28.96
CA LEU A 27 5.80 6.59 -30.23
C LEU A 27 6.36 8.02 -30.30
N THR A 28 6.44 8.73 -29.17
CA THR A 28 6.92 10.11 -29.08
C THR A 28 8.41 10.20 -28.73
N LEU A 29 9.22 9.22 -29.15
CA LEU A 29 10.67 9.10 -28.84
C LEU A 29 11.53 10.37 -29.10
N GLY A 30 10.96 11.45 -29.66
CA GLY A 30 11.59 12.76 -29.84
C GLY A 30 11.22 13.87 -28.84
N PHE A 31 10.18 13.75 -28.01
CA PHE A 31 9.76 14.88 -27.14
C PHE A 31 9.50 14.49 -25.69
N LYS A 32 10.40 14.97 -24.83
CA LYS A 32 10.33 15.07 -23.37
C LYS A 32 9.96 13.78 -22.65
N ARG A 33 11.00 13.16 -22.04
CA ARG A 33 10.82 12.26 -20.90
C ARG A 33 9.84 12.92 -19.92
N PRO A 34 8.70 12.28 -19.58
CA PRO A 34 7.87 12.78 -18.51
C PRO A 34 8.77 12.90 -17.29
N HIS A 35 8.73 14.08 -16.67
CA HIS A 35 9.49 14.39 -15.48
C HIS A 35 8.89 13.55 -14.34
N TYR A 36 9.23 12.27 -14.30
CA TYR A 36 9.00 11.43 -13.14
C TYR A 36 9.86 12.05 -12.05
N THR A 37 9.25 12.93 -11.27
CA THR A 37 9.76 13.37 -9.99
C THR A 37 10.16 12.09 -9.28
N LYS A 38 11.45 11.89 -9.07
CA LYS A 38 11.97 10.74 -8.34
C LYS A 38 11.30 10.80 -6.97
N GLU A 39 10.22 10.07 -6.77
CA GLU A 39 9.72 9.82 -5.43
C GLU A 39 10.87 9.14 -4.71
N GLU A 40 11.35 9.78 -3.63
CA GLU A 40 12.34 9.18 -2.76
C GLU A 40 11.85 7.79 -2.33
N ALA A 41 12.77 6.86 -2.07
CA ALA A 41 12.41 5.53 -1.61
C ALA A 41 11.77 5.67 -0.22
N LYS A 42 10.43 5.70 -0.18
CA LYS A 42 9.65 5.79 1.04
C LYS A 42 9.04 4.43 1.38
N THR A 43 9.04 4.10 2.66
CA THR A 43 8.38 2.92 3.19
C THR A 43 6.97 3.30 3.59
N PHE A 44 6.02 2.41 3.33
CA PHE A 44 4.62 2.60 3.71
C PHE A 44 4.23 1.55 4.75
N VAL A 45 3.49 1.97 5.75
CA VAL A 45 2.88 1.11 6.77
C VAL A 45 1.38 1.06 6.50
N TYR A 46 0.85 -0.16 6.48
CA TYR A 46 -0.55 -0.44 6.21
C TYR A 46 -1.20 -1.00 7.46
N LEU A 47 -2.17 -0.27 8.00
CA LEU A 47 -2.94 -0.69 9.17
C LEU A 47 -4.30 -1.20 8.71
N PHE A 48 -4.56 -2.47 8.92
CA PHE A 48 -5.84 -3.10 8.59
C PHE A 48 -6.75 -3.00 9.81
N GLU A 49 -7.79 -2.16 9.69
CA GLU A 49 -8.76 -1.89 10.74
C GLU A 49 -10.17 -2.23 10.22
N ASP A 50 -10.82 -3.27 10.76
CA ASP A 50 -12.16 -3.76 10.38
C ASP A 50 -12.50 -3.64 8.87
N LYS A 51 -13.02 -2.48 8.44
CA LYS A 51 -13.48 -2.20 7.08
C LYS A 51 -12.62 -1.18 6.33
N ARG A 52 -11.38 -0.94 6.76
CA ARG A 52 -10.46 -0.03 6.06
C ARG A 52 -9.00 -0.43 6.20
N ILE A 53 -8.21 0.03 5.25
CA ILE A 53 -6.74 0.02 5.32
C ILE A 53 -6.30 1.47 5.39
N ARG A 54 -5.65 1.87 6.48
CA ARG A 54 -4.99 3.18 6.57
C ARG A 54 -3.57 3.05 6.03
N ILE A 55 -3.18 3.98 5.17
CA ILE A 55 -1.87 3.99 4.53
C ILE A 55 -1.07 5.13 5.15
N LEU A 56 -0.03 4.76 5.87
CA LEU A 56 0.90 5.70 6.49
C LEU A 56 2.20 5.69 5.69
N GLU A 57 2.72 6.87 5.39
CA GLU A 57 4.08 7.05 4.88
C GLU A 57 5.03 7.16 6.08
N GLU A 58 6.06 6.33 6.13
CA GLU A 58 7.13 6.37 7.12
C GLU A 58 8.39 6.97 6.45
N SER A 59 8.75 8.17 6.90
CA SER A 59 9.96 8.86 6.44
C SER A 59 11.21 8.30 7.13
N LEU A 60 12.40 8.61 6.59
CA LEU A 60 13.68 8.26 7.21
C LEU A 60 13.86 8.86 8.62
N SER A 61 13.10 9.92 8.93
CA SER A 61 13.06 10.58 10.24
C SER A 61 12.10 9.90 11.22
N TRP A 62 11.52 8.75 10.88
CA TRP A 62 10.50 8.02 11.66
C TRP A 62 9.18 8.79 11.85
N ASP A 63 9.02 9.94 11.21
CA ASP A 63 7.74 10.63 11.15
C ASP A 63 6.77 9.85 10.28
N ARG A 64 5.57 9.62 10.82
CA ARG A 64 4.47 8.93 10.15
C ARG A 64 3.42 9.93 9.71
N LYS A 65 3.08 9.89 8.43
CA LYS A 65 2.03 10.72 7.84
C LYS A 65 0.93 9.87 7.25
N ASP A 66 -0.32 10.14 7.62
CA ASP A 66 -1.48 9.54 6.95
C ASP A 66 -1.59 10.12 5.54
N VAL A 67 -1.47 9.26 4.53
CA VAL A 67 -1.40 9.69 3.13
C VAL A 67 -2.61 9.26 2.32
N ASP A 68 -3.25 8.15 2.67
CA ASP A 68 -4.42 7.64 1.96
C ASP A 68 -5.15 6.56 2.76
N GLN A 69 -6.35 6.20 2.34
CA GLN A 69 -7.13 5.12 2.94
C GLN A 69 -7.90 4.32 1.88
N LYS A 70 -7.97 3.00 2.08
CA LYS A 70 -8.85 2.12 1.30
C LYS A 70 -10.01 1.65 2.16
N ILE A 71 -11.24 1.92 1.74
CA ILE A 71 -12.41 1.29 2.33
C ILE A 71 -12.52 -0.14 1.76
N LEU A 72 -12.69 -1.10 2.65
CA LEU A 72 -12.91 -2.50 2.33
C LEU A 72 -14.42 -2.75 2.20
N THR A 73 -14.80 -3.43 1.14
CA THR A 73 -16.19 -3.80 0.84
C THR A 73 -16.64 -5.03 1.62
N SER A 74 -15.70 -5.88 2.03
CA SER A 74 -15.96 -7.09 2.81
C SER A 74 -14.68 -7.61 3.49
N ASP A 75 -14.85 -8.46 4.50
CA ASP A 75 -13.74 -9.17 5.16
C ASP A 75 -13.00 -10.11 4.18
N SER A 76 -13.71 -10.62 3.17
CA SER A 76 -13.11 -11.43 2.09
C SER A 76 -12.10 -10.61 1.27
N GLU A 77 -12.37 -9.32 1.05
CA GLU A 77 -11.44 -8.43 0.34
C GLU A 77 -10.13 -8.26 1.11
N GLN A 78 -10.20 -8.16 2.44
CA GLN A 78 -9.01 -8.12 3.29
C GLN A 78 -8.15 -9.38 3.12
N GLY A 79 -8.78 -10.56 3.17
CA GLY A 79 -8.10 -11.83 2.96
C GLY A 79 -7.45 -11.93 1.58
N GLU A 80 -8.16 -11.47 0.54
CA GLU A 80 -7.61 -11.41 -0.82
C GLU A 80 -6.40 -10.48 -0.93
N ILE A 81 -6.45 -9.31 -0.32
CA ILE A 81 -5.34 -8.34 -0.35
C ILE A 81 -4.10 -8.90 0.35
N LEU A 82 -4.29 -9.51 1.51
CA LEU A 82 -3.21 -10.17 2.26
C LEU A 82 -2.61 -11.35 1.47
N SER A 83 -3.46 -12.16 0.82
CA SER A 83 -3.03 -13.29 0.01
C SER A 83 -2.29 -12.85 -1.27
N LYS A 84 -2.86 -11.92 -2.03
CA LYS A 84 -2.26 -11.36 -3.26
C LYS A 84 -1.00 -10.54 -2.94
N GLY A 85 -0.90 -10.00 -1.73
CA GLY A 85 0.20 -9.14 -1.31
C GLY A 85 0.22 -7.79 -2.03
N LYS A 86 -0.92 -7.36 -2.59
CA LYS A 86 -1.06 -6.05 -3.24
C LYS A 86 -2.50 -5.60 -3.32
N PHE A 87 -2.69 -4.29 -3.39
CA PHE A 87 -3.99 -3.65 -3.61
C PHE A 87 -3.81 -2.32 -4.33
N THR A 88 -4.92 -1.65 -4.63
CA THR A 88 -4.91 -0.46 -5.48
C THR A 88 -5.81 0.61 -4.89
N VAL A 89 -5.29 1.84 -4.82
CA VAL A 89 -6.02 3.04 -4.38
C VAL A 89 -5.60 4.20 -5.26
N GLY A 90 -6.58 4.96 -5.77
CA GLY A 90 -6.33 6.10 -6.64
C GLY A 90 -5.44 5.76 -7.84
N ALA A 91 -4.33 6.50 -7.97
CA ALA A 91 -3.34 6.35 -9.04
C ALA A 91 -2.22 5.35 -8.71
N TYR A 92 -2.24 4.68 -7.55
CA TYR A 92 -1.14 3.85 -7.07
C TYR A 92 -1.55 2.39 -6.85
N VAL A 93 -0.58 1.50 -7.04
CA VAL A 93 -0.61 0.10 -6.63
C VAL A 93 0.30 -0.04 -5.41
N TYR A 94 -0.25 -0.58 -4.32
CA TYR A 94 0.45 -0.80 -3.07
C TYR A 94 0.83 -2.26 -2.97
N TYR A 95 2.11 -2.52 -2.71
CA TYR A 95 2.66 -3.86 -2.54
C TYR A 95 2.99 -4.07 -1.06
N LEU A 96 2.60 -5.22 -0.54
CA LEU A 96 2.80 -5.67 0.83
C LEU A 96 4.04 -6.56 0.87
N ASP A 97 4.99 -6.26 1.75
CA ASP A 97 6.04 -7.20 2.11
C ASP A 97 5.45 -8.27 3.02
N LYS A 98 5.25 -9.46 2.47
CA LYS A 98 4.67 -10.61 3.18
C LYS A 98 5.47 -11.03 4.41
N LYS A 99 6.78 -10.73 4.45
CA LYS A 99 7.64 -11.04 5.61
C LYS A 99 7.44 -10.08 6.78
N MET A 100 6.90 -8.90 6.50
CA MET A 100 6.68 -7.83 7.49
C MET A 100 5.22 -7.74 7.96
N ILE A 101 4.37 -8.71 7.61
CA ILE A 101 3.00 -8.77 8.10
C ILE A 101 3.03 -9.27 9.54
N LYS A 102 2.66 -8.39 10.48
CA LYS A 102 2.49 -8.71 11.89
C LYS A 102 1.00 -8.74 12.21
N SER A 103 0.57 -9.87 12.75
CA SER A 103 -0.76 -9.99 13.34
C SER A 103 -0.60 -9.91 14.84
N SER A 104 -1.19 -8.90 15.47
CA SER A 104 -1.26 -8.85 16.93
C SER A 104 -2.38 -9.80 17.38
N GLU A 105 -2.04 -11.06 17.61
CA GLU A 105 -2.87 -11.94 18.43
C GLU A 105 -2.38 -11.76 19.87
N ASN A 106 -3.19 -11.10 20.70
CA ASN A 106 -2.88 -10.97 22.12
C ASN A 106 -2.80 -12.37 22.74
N ASN A 107 -1.58 -12.83 23.02
CA ASN A 107 -1.33 -13.92 23.97
C ASN A 107 -1.84 -13.43 25.34
N GLN A 108 -3.09 -13.75 25.67
CA GLN A 108 -3.52 -13.81 27.05
C GLN A 108 -2.81 -15.02 27.68
N LEU A 109 -1.60 -14.79 28.20
CA LEU A 109 -1.02 -15.63 29.23
C LEU A 109 -1.89 -15.46 30.47
N ASN A 110 -2.55 -16.56 30.85
CA ASN A 110 -3.21 -16.77 32.14
C ASN A 110 -2.26 -16.44 33.31
#